data_AF-X0XXN2-F1
#
_entry.id   AF-X0XXN2-F1
#
_cell.length_a   1.000
_cell.length_b   1.000
_cell.length_c   1.000
_cell.angle_alpha   90.00
_cell.angle_beta   90.00
_cell.angle_gamma   90.00
#
_symmetry.space_group_name_H-M   'P 1'
#
loop_
_entity.id
_entity.type
_entity.pdbx_description
1 polymer ?
#
loop_
_entity_poly.entity_id
_entity_poly.type
_entity_poly.pdbx_seq_one_letter_code
_entity_poly.pdbx_strand_id
1 'polypeptide(L)'
;LMRCEAESRIRIGERITRGLGVGGDPERGRQAAEESRDELKEAVKGADMVFITAGMGGGTGTGAAPVLAQVAKDAGALTVAVVTRPFSFEGAKRKGFADQGV
;
A
#
# COMPACT_ATOMS: atom_id res chain seq x y z
N LEU A 1 -7.06 11.00 -2.06
CA LEU A 1 -6.57 11.83 -0.94
C LEU A 1 -7.50 12.99 -0.57
N MET A 2 -8.07 13.75 -1.52
CA MET A 2 -8.94 14.90 -1.21
C MET A 2 -10.17 14.58 -0.34
N ARG A 3 -10.68 13.35 -0.41
CA ARG A 3 -11.82 12.86 0.40
C ARG A 3 -11.42 12.06 1.64
N CYS A 4 -10.12 12.03 1.98
CA CYS A 4 -9.65 11.32 3.16
C CYS A 4 -9.73 12.26 4.38
N GLU A 5 -10.37 11.78 5.45
CA GLU A 5 -10.55 12.49 6.72
C GLU A 5 -9.41 12.26 7.71
N ALA A 6 -8.46 11.38 7.39
CA ALA A 6 -7.28 11.17 8.21
C ALA A 6 -6.45 12.46 8.31
N GLU A 7 -5.92 12.72 9.50
CA GLU A 7 -5.07 13.88 9.77
C GLU A 7 -3.81 13.86 8.89
N SER A 8 -3.09 12.74 8.89
CA SER A 8 -1.93 12.52 8.03
C SER A 8 -2.34 11.88 6.70
N ARG A 9 -1.87 12.48 5.60
CA ARG A 9 -2.20 12.07 4.23
C ARG A 9 -0.92 12.11 3.40
N ILE A 10 -0.42 10.92 3.04
CA ILE A 10 0.80 10.78 2.26
C ILE A 10 0.42 10.37 0.85
N ARG A 11 0.97 11.08 -0.13
CA ARG A 11 0.85 10.71 -1.54
C ARG A 11 2.13 10.03 -1.97
N ILE A 12 2.02 8.80 -2.46
CA ILE A 12 3.18 8.03 -2.92
C ILE A 12 3.30 8.04 -4.45
N GLY A 13 4.52 7.98 -4.96
CA GLY A 13 4.82 7.86 -6.39
C GLY A 13 4.37 9.04 -7.23
N GLU A 14 4.61 10.28 -6.77
CA GLU A 14 4.24 11.48 -7.51
C GLU A 14 4.91 11.51 -8.90
N ARG A 15 6.17 11.07 -9.01
CA ARG A 15 6.88 11.05 -10.30
C ARG A 15 6.35 9.97 -11.24
N ILE A 16 6.06 8.78 -10.70
CA ILE A 16 5.58 7.62 -11.48
C ILE A 16 4.12 7.79 -11.93
N THR A 17 3.28 8.38 -11.08
CA THR A 17 1.83 8.39 -11.26
C THR A 17 1.27 9.75 -11.65
N ARG A 18 2.00 10.84 -11.35
CA ARG A 18 1.52 12.23 -11.52
C ARG A 18 0.17 12.48 -10.84
N GLY A 19 -0.08 11.79 -9.72
CA GLY A 19 -1.34 11.87 -8.98
C GLY A 19 -2.53 11.11 -9.59
N LEU A 20 -2.34 10.36 -10.69
CA LEU A 20 -3.42 9.65 -11.40
C LEU A 20 -3.65 8.21 -10.88
N GLY A 21 -2.78 7.74 -9.98
CA GLY A 21 -2.76 6.34 -9.54
C GLY A 21 -2.08 5.40 -10.55
N VAL A 22 -2.23 4.10 -10.31
CA VAL A 22 -1.45 3.06 -11.02
C VAL A 22 -2.28 2.18 -11.96
N GLY A 23 -3.55 2.50 -12.18
CA GLY A 23 -4.39 1.81 -13.17
C GLY A 23 -4.63 0.32 -12.92
N GLY A 24 -4.54 -0.13 -11.66
CA GLY A 24 -4.70 -1.55 -11.30
C GLY A 24 -3.44 -2.40 -11.49
N ASP A 25 -2.29 -1.79 -11.77
CA ASP A 25 -0.98 -2.45 -11.87
C ASP A 25 -0.29 -2.51 -10.49
N PRO A 26 -0.11 -3.71 -9.90
CA PRO A 26 0.57 -3.86 -8.61
C PRO A 26 2.04 -3.45 -8.66
N GLU A 27 2.74 -3.69 -9.75
CA GLU A 27 4.17 -3.42 -9.84
C GLU A 27 4.44 -1.91 -9.84
N ARG A 28 3.61 -1.13 -10.55
CA ARG A 28 3.65 0.33 -10.44
C ARG A 28 3.26 0.82 -9.05
N GLY A 29 2.36 0.11 -8.35
CA GLY A 29 2.02 0.37 -6.95
C GLY A 29 3.22 0.18 -6.02
N ARG A 30 3.98 -0.90 -6.22
CA ARG A 30 5.22 -1.19 -5.50
C ARG A 30 6.27 -0.11 -5.75
N GLN A 31 6.53 0.22 -7.01
CA GLN A 31 7.50 1.26 -7.38
C GLN A 31 7.12 2.63 -6.81
N ALA A 32 5.82 2.97 -6.79
CA ALA A 32 5.34 4.20 -6.17
C ALA A 32 5.63 4.25 -4.65
N ALA A 33 5.49 3.11 -3.95
CA ALA A 33 5.81 3.03 -2.52
C ALA A 33 7.33 3.11 -2.26
N GLU A 34 8.14 2.45 -3.10
CA GLU A 34 9.60 2.50 -3.00
C GLU A 34 10.15 3.90 -3.31
N GLU A 35 9.57 4.62 -4.29
CA GLU A 35 9.91 6.02 -4.58
C GLU A 35 9.73 6.91 -3.33
N SER A 36 8.70 6.63 -2.53
CA SER A 36 8.33 7.40 -1.35
C SER A 36 8.74 6.72 -0.03
N ARG A 37 9.73 5.80 -0.07
CA ARG A 37 10.11 4.99 1.10
C ARG A 37 10.52 5.82 2.31
N ASP A 38 11.25 6.92 2.09
CA ASP A 38 11.71 7.79 3.18
C ASP A 38 10.53 8.52 3.86
N GLU A 39 9.54 8.98 3.08
CA GLU A 39 8.32 9.58 3.63
C GLU A 39 7.51 8.56 4.45
N LEU A 40 7.39 7.32 3.94
CA LEU A 40 6.72 6.23 4.66
C LEU A 40 7.45 5.87 5.96
N LYS A 41 8.79 5.91 5.96
CA LYS A 41 9.61 5.63 7.13
C LYS A 41 9.43 6.68 8.22
N GLU A 42 9.45 7.96 7.86
CA GLU A 42 9.20 9.02 8.83
C GLU A 42 7.76 8.97 9.37
N ALA A 43 6.79 8.54 8.56
CA ALA A 43 5.39 8.40 8.99
C ALA A 43 5.17 7.33 10.06
N VAL A 44 5.97 6.26 10.08
CA VAL A 44 5.85 5.15 11.04
C VAL A 44 6.86 5.24 12.19
N LYS A 45 7.74 6.24 12.15
CA LYS A 45 8.82 6.40 13.12
C LYS A 45 8.28 6.64 14.53
N GLY A 46 8.78 5.86 15.48
CA GLY A 46 8.37 5.94 16.88
C GLY A 46 7.03 5.25 17.19
N ALA A 47 6.39 4.61 16.21
CA ALA A 47 5.23 3.77 16.49
C ALA A 47 5.66 2.44 17.09
N ASP A 48 5.08 2.06 18.22
CA ASP A 48 5.28 0.73 18.81
C ASP A 48 4.55 -0.36 17.99
N MET A 49 3.43 0.01 17.37
CA MET A 49 2.59 -0.88 16.56
C MET A 49 2.01 -0.13 15.36
N VAL A 50 2.00 -0.80 14.21
CA VAL A 50 1.45 -0.28 12.95
C VAL A 50 0.43 -1.27 12.39
N PHE A 51 -0.77 -0.77 12.13
CA PHE A 51 -1.80 -1.49 11.39
C PHE A 51 -1.81 -1.07 9.92
N ILE A 52 -1.76 -2.05 9.02
CA ILE A 52 -1.83 -1.82 7.58
C ILE A 52 -3.13 -2.42 7.09
N THR A 53 -3.97 -1.59 6.48
CA THR A 53 -5.23 -2.03 5.87
C THR A 53 -5.25 -1.74 4.39
N ALA A 54 -5.59 -2.75 3.59
CA ALA A 54 -5.63 -2.65 2.15
C ALA A 54 -6.61 -3.66 1.54
N GLY A 55 -7.28 -3.25 0.46
CA GLY A 55 -7.96 -4.18 -0.44
C GLY A 55 -6.97 -4.74 -1.46
N MET A 56 -6.86 -6.06 -1.51
CA MET A 56 -5.96 -6.77 -2.42
C MET A 56 -6.62 -7.00 -3.78
N GLY A 57 -5.80 -7.20 -4.80
CA GLY A 57 -6.24 -7.44 -6.18
C GLY A 57 -6.33 -6.18 -7.04
N GLY A 58 -6.17 -5.00 -6.43
CA GLY A 58 -5.95 -3.73 -7.13
C GLY A 58 -4.46 -3.50 -7.44
N GLY A 59 -4.09 -2.25 -7.75
CA GLY A 59 -2.70 -1.87 -8.00
C GLY A 59 -2.01 -1.34 -6.74
N THR A 60 -2.43 -0.17 -6.25
CA THR A 60 -1.75 0.51 -5.13
C THR A 60 -1.76 -0.34 -3.86
N GLY A 61 -2.91 -0.85 -3.41
CA GLY A 61 -2.99 -1.66 -2.20
C GLY A 61 -2.10 -2.91 -2.28
N THR A 62 -2.27 -3.69 -3.33
CA THR A 62 -1.51 -4.93 -3.57
C THR A 62 0.01 -4.70 -3.62
N GLY A 63 0.47 -3.65 -4.32
CA GLY A 63 1.90 -3.39 -4.49
C GLY A 63 2.55 -2.62 -3.35
N ALA A 64 1.84 -1.66 -2.75
CA ALA A 64 2.40 -0.76 -1.75
C ALA A 64 2.30 -1.32 -0.32
N ALA A 65 1.28 -2.11 0.00
CA ALA A 65 1.09 -2.62 1.37
C ALA A 65 2.27 -3.48 1.86
N PRO A 66 2.86 -4.40 1.05
CA PRO A 66 4.04 -5.15 1.46
C PRO A 66 5.27 -4.25 1.73
N VAL A 67 5.46 -3.21 0.91
CA VAL A 67 6.56 -2.24 1.09
C VAL A 67 6.38 -1.49 2.40
N LEU A 68 5.17 -1.00 2.69
CA LEU A 68 4.87 -0.32 3.95
C LEU A 68 5.05 -1.24 5.16
N ALA A 69 4.66 -2.51 5.04
CA ALA A 69 4.86 -3.51 6.09
C ALA A 69 6.34 -3.73 6.38
N GLN A 70 7.17 -3.81 5.33
CA GLN A 70 8.61 -3.91 5.49
C GLN A 70 9.19 -2.65 6.14
N VAL A 71 8.77 -1.46 5.73
CA VAL A 71 9.22 -0.19 6.31
C VAL A 71 8.87 -0.08 7.79
N ALA A 72 7.64 -0.43 8.17
CA ALA A 72 7.20 -0.43 9.58
C ALA A 72 7.98 -1.44 10.43
N LYS A 73 8.20 -2.65 9.89
CA LYS A 73 8.99 -3.69 10.55
C LYS A 73 10.45 -3.28 10.71
N ASP A 74 11.06 -2.68 9.68
CA ASP A 74 12.44 -2.16 9.72
C ASP A 74 12.57 -1.00 10.73
N ALA A 75 11.50 -0.24 10.95
CA ALA A 75 11.44 0.82 11.96
C ALA A 75 11.24 0.29 13.40
N GLY A 76 11.08 -1.03 13.58
CA GLY A 76 10.95 -1.67 14.88
C GLY A 76 9.51 -1.82 15.39
N ALA A 77 8.51 -1.45 14.59
CA ALA A 77 7.11 -1.53 15.00
C ALA A 77 6.55 -2.95 14.87
N LEU A 78 5.73 -3.37 15.83
CA LEU A 78 4.87 -4.54 15.69
C LEU A 78 3.88 -4.30 14.54
N THR A 79 4.04 -5.02 13.45
CA THR A 79 3.32 -4.74 12.20
C THR A 79 2.23 -5.78 11.97
N VAL A 80 0.98 -5.32 11.88
CA VAL A 80 -0.20 -6.17 11.65
C VAL A 80 -0.91 -5.72 10.38
N ALA A 81 -1.10 -6.63 9.42
CA ALA A 81 -1.84 -6.34 8.20
C ALA A 81 -3.24 -6.97 8.24
N VAL A 82 -4.27 -6.15 7.99
CA VAL A 82 -5.67 -6.58 7.85
C VAL A 82 -6.10 -6.28 6.43
N VAL A 83 -6.17 -7.31 5.58
CA VAL A 83 -6.41 -7.14 4.15
C VAL A 83 -7.64 -7.89 3.68
N THR A 84 -8.31 -7.37 2.66
CA THR A 84 -9.47 -8.03 2.04
C THR A 84 -9.07 -8.68 0.72
N ARG A 85 -9.69 -9.83 0.41
CA ARG A 85 -9.61 -10.47 -0.90
C ARG A 85 -10.78 -10.01 -1.77
N PRO A 86 -10.59 -9.90 -3.09
CA PRO A 86 -11.67 -9.51 -4.00
C PRO A 86 -12.76 -10.56 -4.03
N PHE A 87 -14.00 -10.13 -4.30
CA PHE A 87 -15.11 -11.04 -4.52
C PHE A 87 -14.91 -11.85 -5.80
N SER A 88 -15.56 -13.01 -5.90
CA SER A 88 -15.49 -13.87 -7.09
C SER A 88 -15.92 -13.17 -8.37
N PHE A 89 -16.88 -12.24 -8.30
CA PHE A 89 -17.38 -11.51 -9.48
C PHE A 89 -16.41 -10.44 -10.00
N GLU A 90 -15.37 -10.07 -9.26
CA GLU A 90 -14.38 -9.07 -9.69
C GLU A 90 -13.36 -9.63 -10.69
N GLY A 91 -13.42 -10.94 -10.96
CA GLY A 91 -12.69 -11.62 -12.01
C GLY A 91 -11.35 -12.22 -11.58
N ALA A 92 -10.91 -13.22 -12.34
CA ALA A 92 -9.71 -14.02 -12.03
C ALA A 92 -8.43 -13.19 -11.96
N LYS A 93 -8.33 -12.09 -12.73
CA LYS A 93 -7.17 -11.19 -12.71
C LYS A 93 -6.98 -10.54 -11.33
N ARG A 94 -8.04 -9.99 -10.74
CA ARG A 94 -7.96 -9.38 -9.39
C ARG A 94 -7.63 -10.43 -8.35
N LYS A 95 -8.24 -11.61 -8.44
CA LYS A 95 -7.92 -12.73 -7.53
C LYS A 95 -6.44 -13.11 -7.61
N GLY A 96 -5.89 -13.28 -8.82
CA GLY A 96 -4.48 -13.60 -9.01
C GLY A 96 -3.54 -12.53 -8.45
N PHE A 97 -3.86 -11.25 -8.63
CA PHE A 97 -3.10 -10.16 -7.99
C PHE A 97 -3.22 -10.17 -6.46
N ALA A 98 -4.40 -10.49 -5.93
CA ALA A 98 -4.57 -10.59 -4.48
C ALA A 98 -3.74 -11.72 -3.89
N ASP A 99 -3.70 -12.88 -4.55
CA ASP A 99 -2.91 -14.04 -4.12
C ASP A 99 -1.40 -13.78 -4.22
N GLN A 100 -0.95 -12.87 -5.10
CA GLN A 100 0.45 -12.45 -5.18
C GLN A 100 0.86 -11.45 -4.09
N GLY A 101 -0.07 -10.62 -3.61
CA GLY A 101 0.21 -9.58 -2.62
C GLY A 101 0.04 -10.02 -1.16
N VAL A 102 -0.51 -11.22 -0.92
CA VAL A 102 -0.69 -11.84 0.41
C VAL A 102 0.36 -12.92 0.59
#